data_AF-A0A961LTM1-F1
#
_entry.id   AF-A0A961LTM1-F1
#
_cell.length_a   1.000
_cell.length_b   1.000
_cell.length_c   1.000
_cell.angle_alpha   90.00
_cell.angle_beta   90.00
_cell.angle_gamma   90.00
#
_symmetry.space_group_name_H-M   'P 1'
#
loop_
_entity.id
_entity.type
_entity.pdbx_description
1 polymer ?
#
loop_
_entity_poly.entity_id
_entity_poly.type
_entity_poly.pdbx_seq_one_letter_code
_entity_poly.pdbx_strand_id
1 'polypeptide(L)'
;MGHNLSAIVARGPGSAAAARRLGLTLVASGPFVIVPLDAGHAEIWSRRLGVDDRLLSDMTPDSPVTLRFAADLGLDRFALIRTSYFGGQGSQWATVYHGAERTMPVRAGLGAVNDALERIGVVPDGGRDAFDTIGLGGMRHAALYFDDGGEAVAG
;
A
#
# COMPACT_ATOMS: atom_id res chain seq x y z
N MET A 1 -14.88 -13.77 8.08
CA MET A 1 -14.57 -12.74 7.08
C MET A 1 -13.06 -12.54 7.11
N GLY A 2 -12.36 -12.86 6.03
CA GLY A 2 -10.90 -12.67 5.98
C GLY A 2 -10.57 -11.21 5.78
N HIS A 3 -9.61 -10.68 6.54
CA HIS A 3 -9.16 -9.29 6.39
C HIS A 3 -7.97 -9.27 5.44
N ASN A 4 -8.17 -8.69 4.25
CA ASN A 4 -7.12 -8.48 3.26
C ASN A 4 -6.81 -6.99 3.19
N LEU A 5 -5.55 -6.62 3.41
CA LEU A 5 -5.05 -5.27 3.21
C LEU A 5 -4.00 -5.32 2.11
N SER A 6 -4.18 -4.53 1.07
CA SER A 6 -3.13 -4.21 0.10
C SER A 6 -2.91 -2.71 0.11
N ALA A 7 -1.66 -2.25 0.06
CA ALA A 7 -1.39 -0.82 0.07
C ALA A 7 -0.05 -0.45 -0.56
N ILE A 8 0.05 0.79 -1.03
CA ILE A 8 1.32 1.51 -1.23
C ILE A 8 1.64 2.23 0.09
N VAL A 9 2.87 2.13 0.57
CA VAL A 9 3.36 2.92 1.70
C VAL A 9 4.59 3.68 1.26
N ALA A 10 4.61 4.99 1.47
CA ALA A 10 5.70 5.85 1.03
C ALA A 10 5.90 7.03 1.98
N ARG A 11 7.05 7.70 1.88
CA ARG A 11 7.33 8.95 2.60
C ARG A 11 6.72 10.15 1.88
N GLY A 12 6.25 11.13 2.66
CA GLY A 12 5.66 12.36 2.16
C GLY A 12 4.15 12.24 1.94
N PRO A 13 3.45 13.37 1.69
CA PRO A 13 1.99 13.36 1.67
C PRO A 13 1.42 12.75 0.38
N GLY A 14 2.22 12.60 -0.67
CA GLY A 14 1.73 12.32 -2.02
C GLY A 14 0.93 13.50 -2.62
N SER A 15 0.52 13.37 -3.88
CA SER A 15 -0.29 14.38 -4.57
C SER A 15 -1.79 14.15 -4.35
N ALA A 16 -2.42 14.96 -3.48
CA ALA A 16 -3.86 14.89 -3.23
C ALA A 16 -4.71 15.15 -4.49
N ALA A 17 -4.23 16.03 -5.40
CA ALA A 17 -4.88 16.29 -6.67
C ALA A 17 -4.85 15.05 -7.59
N ALA A 18 -3.72 14.34 -7.64
CA ALA A 18 -3.62 13.10 -8.39
C ALA A 18 -4.46 11.99 -7.76
N ALA A 19 -4.45 11.86 -6.43
CA ALA A 19 -5.26 10.88 -5.71
C ALA A 19 -6.75 11.03 -6.02
N ARG A 20 -7.30 12.25 -5.98
CA ARG A 20 -8.70 12.52 -6.36
C ARG A 20 -9.00 12.12 -7.81
N ARG A 21 -8.11 12.44 -8.76
CA ARG A 21 -8.28 12.06 -10.17
C ARG A 21 -8.25 10.55 -10.36
N LEU A 22 -7.47 9.84 -9.55
CA LEU A 22 -7.31 8.39 -9.57
C LEU A 22 -8.31 7.65 -8.66
N GLY A 23 -9.22 8.35 -7.98
CA GLY A 23 -10.13 7.73 -7.01
C GLY A 23 -9.42 6.99 -5.87
N LEU A 24 -8.23 7.46 -5.48
CA LEU A 24 -7.41 6.87 -4.42
C LEU A 24 -7.54 7.68 -3.13
N THR A 25 -7.49 6.98 -2.01
CA THR A 25 -7.43 7.59 -0.68
C THR A 25 -5.98 7.70 -0.22
N LEU A 26 -5.60 8.86 0.31
CA LEU A 26 -4.31 9.07 0.97
C LEU A 26 -4.53 9.13 2.47
N VAL A 27 -4.01 8.16 3.21
CA VAL A 27 -4.09 8.13 4.67
C VAL A 27 -2.75 8.57 5.24
N ALA A 28 -2.72 9.74 5.87
CA ALA A 28 -1.52 10.26 6.50
C ALA A 28 -1.18 9.45 7.76
N SER A 29 0.09 9.10 7.91
CA SER A 29 0.64 8.43 9.09
C SER A 29 2.00 9.04 9.44
N GLY A 30 1.97 10.17 10.16
CA GLY A 30 3.16 10.96 10.45
C GLY A 30 3.86 11.42 9.17
N PRO A 31 5.16 11.12 8.94
CA PRO A 31 5.85 11.49 7.72
C PRO A 31 5.57 10.55 6.54
N PHE A 32 4.70 9.57 6.70
CA PHE A 32 4.33 8.59 5.68
C PHE A 32 2.91 8.79 5.19
N VAL A 33 2.64 8.28 4.00
CA VAL A 33 1.30 8.13 3.43
C VAL A 33 1.06 6.66 3.11
N ILE A 34 -0.15 6.21 3.42
CA ILE A 34 -0.64 4.88 3.10
C ILE A 34 -1.76 5.05 2.07
N VAL A 35 -1.63 4.33 0.96
CA VAL A 35 -2.60 4.33 -0.15
C VAL A 35 -3.22 2.94 -0.21
N PRO A 36 -4.41 2.73 0.35
CA PRO A 36 -5.11 1.46 0.26
C PRO A 36 -5.38 1.10 -1.20
N LEU A 37 -5.14 -0.15 -1.55
CA LEU A 37 -5.38 -0.71 -2.88
C LEU A 37 -6.46 -1.78 -2.79
N ASP A 38 -7.45 -1.69 -3.67
CA ASP A 38 -8.43 -2.74 -3.87
C ASP A 38 -8.01 -3.63 -5.05
N ALA A 39 -8.06 -4.95 -4.86
CA ALA A 39 -7.78 -5.93 -5.89
C ALA A 39 -8.79 -5.87 -7.05
N GLY A 40 -10.04 -5.42 -6.79
CA GLY A 40 -11.06 -5.26 -7.82
C GLY A 40 -10.83 -4.08 -8.78
N HIS A 41 -9.94 -3.16 -8.43
CA HIS A 41 -9.72 -1.92 -9.19
C HIS A 41 -8.66 -2.03 -10.29
N ALA A 42 -7.80 -3.06 -10.27
CA ALA A 42 -6.68 -3.16 -11.21
C ALA A 42 -7.12 -3.25 -12.68
N GLU A 43 -8.15 -4.04 -12.99
CA GLU A 43 -8.66 -4.21 -14.37
C GLU A 43 -9.30 -2.92 -14.92
N ILE A 44 -10.02 -2.18 -14.07
CA ILE A 44 -10.65 -0.92 -14.48
C ILE A 44 -9.59 0.13 -14.79
N TRP A 45 -8.54 0.20 -13.96
CA TRP A 45 -7.48 1.19 -14.11
C TRP A 45 -6.47 0.86 -15.19
N SER A 46 -6.24 -0.41 -15.52
CA SER A 46 -5.40 -0.79 -16.66
C SER A 46 -5.91 -0.18 -17.96
N ARG A 47 -7.23 -0.28 -18.21
CA ARG A 47 -7.90 0.32 -19.38
C ARG A 47 -7.86 1.84 -19.36
N ARG A 48 -8.12 2.46 -18.19
CA ARG A 48 -8.14 3.94 -18.06
C ARG A 48 -6.77 4.58 -18.20
N LEU A 49 -5.71 3.91 -17.73
CA LEU A 49 -4.34 4.41 -17.78
C LEU A 49 -3.59 3.95 -19.04
N GLY A 50 -4.17 3.03 -19.81
CA GLY A 50 -3.52 2.44 -20.98
C GLY A 50 -2.27 1.64 -20.62
N VAL A 51 -2.26 0.99 -19.46
CA VAL A 51 -1.15 0.17 -18.96
C VAL A 51 -1.55 -1.29 -18.93
N ASP A 52 -0.55 -2.17 -19.10
CA ASP A 52 -0.70 -3.61 -19.01
C ASP A 52 -1.16 -4.03 -17.59
N ASP A 53 -2.15 -4.93 -17.51
CA ASP A 53 -2.69 -5.46 -16.25
C ASP A 53 -1.97 -6.71 -15.75
N ARG A 54 -0.91 -7.16 -16.44
CA ARG A 54 -0.12 -8.30 -15.98
C ARG A 54 0.48 -8.05 -14.62
N LEU A 55 0.45 -9.08 -13.78
CA LEU A 55 1.17 -9.07 -12.53
C LEU A 55 2.68 -9.17 -12.79
N LEU A 56 3.46 -8.43 -12.00
CA LEU A 56 4.92 -8.47 -12.01
C LEU A 56 5.48 -9.51 -11.04
N SER A 57 4.61 -10.17 -10.27
CA SER A 57 4.90 -11.28 -9.36
C SER A 57 3.61 -11.97 -8.90
N ASP A 58 3.72 -12.93 -7.98
CA ASP A 58 2.57 -13.58 -7.33
C ASP A 58 1.83 -12.67 -6.32
N MET A 59 2.31 -11.44 -6.12
CA MET A 59 1.70 -10.46 -5.24
C MET A 59 0.71 -9.59 -6.04
N THR A 60 -0.59 -9.74 -5.78
CA THR A 60 -1.66 -9.01 -6.52
C THR A 60 -1.45 -7.50 -6.69
N PRO A 61 -1.01 -6.71 -5.67
CA PRO A 61 -0.77 -5.29 -5.88
C PRO A 61 0.50 -4.98 -6.69
N ASP A 62 1.34 -5.95 -7.02
CA ASP A 62 2.58 -5.77 -7.77
C ASP A 62 2.29 -5.83 -9.29
N SER A 63 1.87 -4.70 -9.86
CA SER A 63 1.47 -4.55 -11.25
C SER A 63 1.90 -3.19 -11.83
N PRO A 64 1.94 -3.03 -13.16
CA PRO A 64 2.21 -1.73 -13.79
C PRO A 64 1.23 -0.63 -13.39
N VAL A 65 -0.04 -0.97 -13.13
CA VAL A 65 -1.07 -0.04 -12.62
C VAL A 65 -0.62 0.59 -11.30
N THR A 66 -0.13 -0.22 -10.36
CA THR A 66 0.32 0.26 -9.05
C THR A 66 1.58 1.13 -9.16
N LEU A 67 2.53 0.75 -10.03
CA LEU A 67 3.71 1.59 -10.30
C LEU A 67 3.28 2.94 -10.90
N ARG A 68 2.27 2.94 -11.78
CA ARG A 68 1.73 4.17 -12.35
C ARG A 68 1.05 5.04 -11.30
N PHE A 69 0.29 4.46 -10.37
CA PHE A 69 -0.27 5.20 -9.25
C PHE A 69 0.82 5.86 -8.41
N ALA A 70 1.87 5.13 -8.03
CA ALA A 70 2.98 5.69 -7.27
C ALA A 70 3.62 6.87 -8.02
N ALA A 71 3.89 6.72 -9.32
CA ALA A 71 4.45 7.78 -10.15
C ALA A 71 3.54 9.02 -10.22
N ASP A 72 2.23 8.85 -10.48
CA ASP A 72 1.27 9.95 -10.57
C ASP A 72 1.05 10.65 -9.23
N LEU A 73 1.20 9.93 -8.12
CA LEU A 73 1.16 10.46 -6.76
C LEU A 73 2.48 11.15 -6.34
N GLY A 74 3.55 11.02 -7.14
CA GLY A 74 4.87 11.57 -6.82
C GLY A 74 5.62 10.77 -5.74
N LEU A 75 5.32 9.48 -5.61
CA LEU A 75 5.93 8.57 -4.64
C LEU A 75 7.10 7.84 -5.28
N ASP A 76 8.32 8.34 -5.05
CA ASP A 76 9.52 7.81 -5.68
C ASP A 76 10.03 6.52 -5.02
N ARG A 77 10.11 6.49 -3.68
CA ARG A 77 10.44 5.29 -2.91
C ARG A 77 9.25 4.82 -2.10
N PHE A 78 8.80 3.59 -2.36
CA PHE A 78 7.61 3.04 -1.75
C PHE A 78 7.68 1.53 -1.54
N ALA A 79 6.97 1.05 -0.54
CA ALA A 79 6.73 -0.35 -0.29
C ALA A 79 5.33 -0.71 -0.82
N LEU A 80 5.23 -1.86 -1.47
CA LEU A 80 3.96 -2.52 -1.70
C LEU A 80 3.79 -3.59 -0.64
N ILE A 81 2.64 -3.61 0.02
CA ILE A 81 2.34 -4.56 1.08
C ILE A 81 1.03 -5.29 0.78
N ARG A 82 0.95 -6.54 1.21
CA ARG A 82 -0.27 -7.33 1.21
C ARG A 82 -0.30 -8.19 2.47
N THR A 83 -1.40 -8.14 3.20
CA THR A 83 -1.66 -9.04 4.32
C THR A 83 -2.98 -9.74 4.13
N SER A 84 -3.03 -11.04 4.44
CA SER A 84 -4.26 -11.83 4.49
C SER A 84 -4.34 -12.51 5.85
N TYR A 85 -5.41 -12.25 6.59
CA TYR A 85 -5.67 -12.91 7.88
C TYR A 85 -6.89 -13.82 7.74
N PHE A 86 -6.67 -15.12 7.89
CA PHE A 86 -7.74 -16.12 7.89
C PHE A 86 -7.54 -17.12 9.04
N GLY A 87 -8.54 -17.24 9.92
CA GLY A 87 -8.57 -18.28 10.96
C GLY A 87 -7.41 -18.26 11.97
N GLY A 88 -6.81 -17.09 12.24
CA GLY A 88 -5.66 -16.97 13.16
C GLY A 88 -4.29 -17.17 12.51
N GLN A 89 -4.23 -17.53 11.22
CA GLN A 89 -2.99 -17.50 10.44
C GLN A 89 -2.97 -16.28 9.51
N GLY A 90 -1.90 -15.49 9.63
CA GLY A 90 -1.65 -14.32 8.80
C GLY A 90 -0.57 -14.62 7.76
N SER A 91 -0.87 -14.43 6.49
CA SER A 91 0.15 -14.39 5.44
C SER A 91 0.44 -12.95 5.07
N GLN A 92 1.72 -12.65 4.86
CA GLN A 92 2.20 -11.31 4.52
C GLN A 92 3.12 -11.38 3.32
N TRP A 93 3.03 -10.36 2.47
CA TRP A 93 3.92 -10.16 1.34
C TRP A 93 4.33 -8.70 1.25
N ALA A 94 5.56 -8.46 0.84
CA ALA A 94 6.01 -7.12 0.53
C ALA A 94 7.12 -7.09 -0.52
N THR A 95 7.22 -5.95 -1.19
CA THR A 95 8.31 -5.58 -2.10
C THR A 95 8.56 -4.07 -2.00
N VAL A 96 9.72 -3.59 -2.43
CA VAL A 96 10.09 -2.17 -2.39
C VAL A 96 10.54 -1.72 -3.77
N TYR A 97 10.09 -0.54 -4.14
CA TYR A 97 10.40 0.12 -5.39
C TYR A 97 11.10 1.46 -5.16
N HIS A 98 11.93 1.83 -6.14
CA HIS A 98 12.46 3.16 -6.35
C HIS A 98 12.19 3.52 -7.81
N GLY A 99 11.25 4.45 -8.04
CA GLY A 99 10.61 4.63 -9.33
C GLY A 99 9.98 3.33 -9.83
N ALA A 100 10.43 2.86 -11.00
CA ALA A 100 10.01 1.58 -11.57
C ALA A 100 10.96 0.41 -11.24
N GLU A 101 12.07 0.67 -10.55
CA GLU A 101 13.06 -0.34 -10.20
C GLU A 101 12.68 -1.05 -8.90
N ARG A 102 12.57 -2.39 -8.95
CA ARG A 102 12.36 -3.21 -7.75
C ARG A 102 13.66 -3.33 -6.98
N THR A 103 13.75 -2.67 -5.83
CA THR A 103 14.94 -2.66 -4.95
C THR A 103 14.89 -3.71 -3.84
N MET A 104 13.71 -4.29 -3.59
CA MET A 104 13.55 -5.48 -2.76
C MET A 104 12.70 -6.50 -3.50
N PRO A 105 13.19 -7.73 -3.76
CA PRO A 105 12.36 -8.78 -4.36
C PRO A 105 11.12 -9.05 -3.50
N VAL A 106 10.08 -9.61 -4.10
CA VAL A 106 8.88 -10.00 -3.36
C VAL A 106 9.26 -11.03 -2.30
N ARG A 107 8.89 -10.74 -1.06
CA ARG A 107 9.11 -11.63 0.08
C ARG A 107 7.78 -12.00 0.69
N ALA A 108 7.66 -13.26 1.07
CA ALA A 108 6.52 -13.80 1.80
C ALA A 108 6.94 -14.19 3.22
N GLY A 109 6.00 -14.14 4.16
CA GLY A 109 6.17 -14.64 5.52
C GLY A 109 6.24 -13.56 6.58
N LEU A 110 6.36 -13.99 7.84
CA LEU A 110 6.42 -13.10 8.99
C LEU A 110 7.61 -12.14 8.86
N GLY A 111 7.37 -10.85 9.08
CA GLY A 111 8.39 -9.81 8.98
C GLY A 111 8.59 -9.22 7.58
N ALA A 112 8.04 -9.82 6.51
CA ALA A 112 8.22 -9.29 5.15
C ALA A 112 7.77 -7.83 5.02
N VAL A 113 6.65 -7.46 5.65
CA VAL A 113 6.17 -6.08 5.66
C VAL A 113 7.08 -5.17 6.48
N ASN A 114 7.49 -5.57 7.69
CA ASN A 114 8.41 -4.79 8.51
C ASN A 114 9.73 -4.52 7.78
N ASP A 115 10.31 -5.55 7.15
CA ASP A 115 11.53 -5.42 6.35
C ASP A 115 11.38 -4.41 5.20
N ALA A 116 10.20 -4.34 4.57
CA ALA A 116 9.93 -3.38 3.50
C ALA A 116 9.77 -1.94 4.05
N LEU A 117 9.06 -1.80 5.18
CA LEU A 117 8.81 -0.52 5.84
C LEU A 117 10.11 0.12 6.34
N GLU A 118 11.00 -0.67 6.93
CA GLU A 118 12.31 -0.21 7.38
C GLU A 118 13.16 0.30 6.19
N ARG A 119 13.09 -0.37 5.03
CA ARG A 119 13.80 0.04 3.80
C ARG A 119 13.32 1.37 3.22
N ILE A 120 12.06 1.73 3.42
CA ILE A 120 11.53 3.07 3.06
C ILE A 120 11.73 4.10 4.19
N GLY A 121 12.37 3.69 5.28
CA GLY A 121 12.82 4.54 6.38
C GLY A 121 11.82 4.68 7.52
N VAL A 122 10.87 3.75 7.67
CA VAL A 122 10.09 3.63 8.91
C VAL A 122 11.02 3.15 10.02
N VAL A 123 11.01 3.82 11.16
CA VAL A 123 11.81 3.45 12.32
C VAL A 123 10.88 2.89 13.38
N PRO A 124 11.06 1.64 13.84
CA PRO A 124 10.31 1.09 14.97
C PRO A 124 10.40 1.99 16.22
N ASP A 125 9.30 2.20 16.92
CA ASP A 125 9.23 3.13 18.05
C ASP A 125 8.47 2.55 19.27
N GLY A 126 9.00 2.81 20.47
CA GLY A 126 8.32 2.47 21.73
C GLY A 126 8.05 0.98 21.94
N GLY A 127 8.91 0.10 21.42
CA GLY A 127 8.72 -1.36 21.50
C GLY A 127 7.72 -1.93 20.48
N ARG A 128 7.23 -1.09 19.57
CA ARG A 128 6.39 -1.50 18.42
C ARG A 128 7.27 -1.81 17.23
N ASP A 129 6.81 -2.70 16.36
CA ASP A 129 7.45 -2.91 15.07
C ASP A 129 7.12 -1.79 14.07
N ALA A 130 7.72 -1.83 12.87
CA ALA A 130 7.49 -0.80 11.86
C ALA A 130 6.02 -0.74 11.43
N PHE A 131 5.34 -1.90 11.32
CA PHE A 131 3.93 -2.03 10.95
C PHE A 131 3.00 -1.32 11.94
N ASP A 132 3.18 -1.55 13.24
CA ASP A 132 2.41 -0.93 14.30
C ASP A 132 2.77 0.55 14.48
N THR A 133 4.03 0.92 14.22
CA THR A 133 4.49 2.32 14.29
C THR A 133 3.76 3.22 13.30
N ILE A 134 3.43 2.72 12.10
CA ILE A 134 2.68 3.47 11.08
C ILE A 134 1.17 3.18 11.10
N GLY A 135 0.65 2.59 12.18
CA GLY A 135 -0.79 2.44 12.40
C GLY A 135 -1.50 1.47 11.47
N LEU A 136 -0.78 0.62 10.71
CA LEU A 136 -1.40 -0.36 9.80
C LEU A 136 -2.26 -1.39 10.55
N GLY A 137 -2.01 -1.61 11.85
CA GLY A 137 -2.85 -2.43 12.72
C GLY A 137 -4.30 -1.95 12.80
N GLY A 138 -4.54 -0.64 12.77
CA GLY A 138 -5.89 -0.04 12.77
C GLY A 138 -6.59 -0.12 11.41
N MET A 139 -5.83 -0.24 10.32
CA MET A 139 -6.36 -0.32 8.95
C MET A 139 -6.88 -1.70 8.56
N ARG A 140 -6.82 -2.68 9.47
CA ARG A 140 -7.41 -4.02 9.27
C ARG A 140 -8.92 -3.98 9.03
N HIS A 141 -9.57 -2.85 9.33
CA HIS A 141 -10.97 -2.56 9.03
C HIS A 141 -11.16 -1.71 7.75
N ALA A 142 -10.32 -1.91 6.73
CA ALA A 142 -10.29 -1.12 5.48
C ALA A 142 -11.65 -0.86 4.79
N ALA A 143 -12.67 -1.67 5.07
CA ALA A 143 -14.07 -1.41 4.69
C ALA A 143 -14.62 -0.05 5.18
N LEU A 144 -13.98 0.59 6.16
CA LEU A 144 -14.34 1.92 6.69
C LEU A 144 -13.72 3.10 5.93
N TYR A 145 -12.79 2.86 4.99
CA TYR A 145 -12.05 3.93 4.29
C TYR A 145 -12.35 4.03 2.79
N PHE A 146 -13.21 3.14 2.27
CA PHE A 146 -13.88 3.33 0.99
C PHE A 146 -15.12 4.18 1.27
N ASP A 147 -14.95 5.49 1.37
CA ASP A 147 -16.09 6.38 1.51
C ASP A 147 -16.66 6.69 0.13
N ASP A 148 -17.98 6.58 0.01
CA ASP A 148 -18.81 6.98 -1.14
C ASP A 148 -18.88 8.53 -1.27
N GLY A 149 -17.82 9.25 -0.87
CA GLY A 149 -17.66 10.68 -1.07
C GLY A 149 -17.63 11.58 0.17
N GLY A 150 -16.95 11.21 1.26
CA GLY A 150 -16.82 12.05 2.45
C GLY A 150 -15.43 12.00 3.10
N GLU A 151 -15.15 13.02 3.91
CA GLU A 151 -13.85 13.30 4.53
C GLU A 151 -13.43 12.23 5.55
N ALA A 152 -12.16 11.81 5.50
CA ALA A 152 -11.54 10.99 6.53
C ALA A 152 -11.41 11.79 7.84
N VAL A 153 -12.15 11.39 8.87
CA VAL A 153 -11.97 11.87 10.25
C VAL A 153 -10.76 11.19 10.89
N ALA A 154 -9.82 12.01 11.38
CA ALA A 154 -8.72 11.57 12.21
C ALA A 154 -9.25 11.17 13.60
N GLY A 155 -8.94 9.95 14.03
CA GLY A 155 -9.10 9.46 15.40
C GLY A 155 -7.74 9.06 15.96
#